data_AF-E8N7D8-F1
#
_entry.id   AF-E8N7D8-F1
#
_cell.length_a   1.000
_cell.length_b   1.000
_cell.length_c   1.000
_cell.angle_alpha   90.00
_cell.angle_beta   90.00
_cell.angle_gamma   90.00
#
_symmetry.space_group_name_H-M   'P 1'
#
loop_
_entity.id
_entity.type
_entity.pdbx_description
1 polymer ?
#
loop_
_entity_poly.entity_id
_entity_poly.type
_entity_poly.pdbx_seq_one_letter_code
_entity_poly.pdbx_strand_id
1 'polypeptide(L)'
;MSGSFLGDAFGGRGGNNTPGWPMSNILEAVEQLRTQFEQKASSAPRMNKGDVRSAVLSLLLEQPMHGYQIIREIEERSGGSWKPSPGSVYPTLQLLTDEGLVQSEESNGRKTYSLTAEGREAAGEETTERTAPWESAGSRDGGRMTALPKAGVELAQAAAQVARTGDKEQVAQAVEILDDARRKLYAILAQG
;
A
#
# COMPACT_ATOMS: atom_id res chain seq x y z
N MET A 1 -14.19 32.26 30.87
CA MET A 1 -15.59 32.28 31.35
C MET A 1 -16.40 31.60 30.26
N SER A 2 -16.66 30.30 30.45
CA SER A 2 -18.00 29.76 30.77
C SER A 2 -18.85 29.68 29.50
N GLY A 3 -18.97 28.52 28.86
CA GLY A 3 -20.11 27.58 29.06
C GLY A 3 -21.29 28.01 28.17
N SER A 4 -22.11 27.18 27.53
CA SER A 4 -22.33 25.75 27.62
C SER A 4 -23.49 25.37 26.67
N PHE A 5 -23.39 24.16 26.10
CA PHE A 5 -24.45 23.21 25.71
C PHE A 5 -25.59 23.59 24.74
N LEU A 6 -25.50 23.01 23.53
CA LEU A 6 -26.66 22.52 22.78
C LEU A 6 -27.26 21.32 23.53
N GLY A 7 -28.45 21.51 24.09
CA GLY A 7 -29.37 20.44 24.41
C GLY A 7 -30.66 20.71 23.64
N ASP A 8 -30.97 19.84 22.67
CA ASP A 8 -32.34 19.48 22.27
C ASP A 8 -32.29 18.53 21.09
N ALA A 9 -32.28 17.23 21.37
CA ALA A 9 -32.58 16.23 20.35
C ALA A 9 -33.11 14.92 20.94
N PHE A 10 -33.98 14.94 21.97
CA PHE A 10 -34.80 13.77 22.29
C PHE A 10 -36.16 14.15 22.87
N GLY A 11 -37.16 14.29 21.99
CA GLY A 11 -38.58 14.28 22.32
C GLY A 11 -39.26 13.18 21.49
N GLY A 12 -39.73 12.12 22.15
CA GLY A 12 -40.19 10.89 21.49
C GLY A 12 -41.60 10.94 20.91
N ARG A 13 -41.96 9.89 20.16
CA ARG A 13 -43.08 8.95 20.43
C ARG A 13 -43.41 8.12 19.17
N GLY A 14 -43.37 6.79 19.35
CA GLY A 14 -44.11 5.72 18.66
C GLY A 14 -44.53 5.88 17.19
N GLY A 15 -43.97 5.02 16.33
CA GLY A 15 -44.49 4.75 14.99
C GLY A 15 -43.59 3.77 14.25
N ASN A 16 -44.12 2.58 13.95
CA ASN A 16 -43.45 1.50 13.25
C ASN A 16 -43.03 1.96 11.83
N ASN A 17 -41.77 2.33 11.61
CA ASN A 17 -41.22 2.51 10.26
C ASN A 17 -39.69 2.38 10.27
N THR A 18 -39.19 1.20 9.96
CA THR A 18 -37.78 1.00 9.61
C THR A 18 -37.51 1.82 8.34
N PRO A 19 -36.54 2.75 8.29
CA PRO A 19 -36.22 3.45 7.05
C PRO A 19 -35.66 2.45 6.04
N GLY A 20 -36.50 2.03 5.09
CA GLY A 20 -36.09 1.20 3.95
C GLY A 20 -35.25 2.05 3.01
N TRP A 21 -33.93 2.01 3.16
CA TRP A 21 -33.02 2.52 2.15
C TRP A 21 -33.24 1.69 0.86
N PRO A 22 -33.64 2.30 -0.27
CA PRO A 22 -33.83 1.56 -1.51
C PRO A 22 -32.48 0.97 -1.96
N MET A 23 -32.47 -0.32 -2.29
CA MET A 23 -31.27 -1.11 -2.64
C MET A 23 -30.45 -0.48 -3.78
N SER A 24 -31.07 0.32 -4.65
CA SER A 24 -30.41 1.09 -5.71
C SER A 24 -29.38 2.09 -5.17
N ASN A 25 -29.70 2.76 -4.06
CA ASN A 25 -28.86 3.82 -3.51
C ASN A 25 -27.70 3.24 -2.68
N ILE A 26 -27.87 2.04 -2.13
CA ILE A 26 -26.82 1.31 -1.41
C ILE A 26 -25.75 0.83 -2.40
N LEU A 27 -26.16 0.31 -3.56
CA LEU A 27 -25.23 -0.15 -4.58
C LEU A 27 -24.39 1.02 -5.14
N GLU A 28 -25.03 2.16 -5.39
CA GLU A 28 -24.37 3.38 -5.88
C GLU A 28 -23.45 4.00 -4.82
N ALA A 29 -23.84 3.99 -3.54
CA ALA A 29 -22.98 4.43 -2.44
C ALA A 29 -21.75 3.50 -2.26
N VAL A 30 -21.94 2.18 -2.42
CA VAL A 30 -20.84 1.20 -2.39
C VAL A 30 -19.92 1.38 -3.59
N GLU A 31 -20.45 1.72 -4.76
CA GLU A 31 -19.65 1.94 -5.97
C GLU A 31 -18.89 3.26 -5.94
N GLN A 32 -19.48 4.33 -5.39
CA GLN A 32 -18.79 5.59 -5.09
C GLN A 32 -17.70 5.42 -4.03
N LEU A 33 -17.97 4.66 -2.97
CA LEU A 33 -16.95 4.28 -1.99
C LEU A 33 -15.84 3.46 -2.65
N ARG A 34 -16.18 2.47 -3.48
CA ARG A 34 -15.21 1.65 -4.23
C ARG A 34 -14.31 2.51 -5.11
N THR A 35 -14.86 3.45 -5.87
CA THR A 35 -14.08 4.37 -6.73
C THR A 35 -13.24 5.34 -5.90
N GLN A 36 -13.75 5.86 -4.78
CA GLN A 36 -12.97 6.68 -3.86
C GLN A 36 -11.84 5.90 -3.18
N PHE A 37 -12.07 4.64 -2.82
CA PHE A 37 -11.05 3.74 -2.28
C PHE A 37 -10.03 3.34 -3.34
N GLU A 38 -10.42 3.08 -4.59
CA GLU A 38 -9.50 2.83 -5.71
C GLU A 38 -8.65 4.08 -6.04
N GLN A 39 -9.23 5.28 -5.98
CA GLN A 39 -8.50 6.55 -6.14
C GLN A 39 -7.54 6.84 -4.98
N LYS A 40 -7.85 6.41 -3.76
CA LYS A 40 -7.00 6.65 -2.58
C LYS A 40 -5.94 5.55 -2.36
N ALA A 41 -6.24 4.30 -2.73
CA ALA A 41 -5.31 3.17 -2.69
C ALA A 41 -4.28 3.20 -3.84
N SER A 42 -4.56 3.90 -4.94
CA SER A 42 -3.60 4.15 -6.02
C SER A 42 -2.57 5.25 -5.69
N SER A 43 -2.69 5.90 -4.53
CA SER A 43 -1.67 6.82 -4.02
C SER A 43 -0.66 6.09 -3.13
N ALA A 44 0.04 5.10 -3.71
CA ALA A 44 1.36 4.80 -3.18
C ALA A 44 2.18 6.10 -3.28
N PRO A 45 2.89 6.52 -2.21
CA PRO A 45 3.73 7.72 -2.29
C PRO A 45 4.64 7.57 -3.51
N ARG A 46 4.53 8.51 -4.46
CA ARG A 46 5.39 8.53 -5.64
C ARG A 46 6.81 8.78 -5.15
N MET A 47 7.54 7.70 -4.90
CA MET A 47 8.93 7.77 -4.50
C MET A 47 9.72 8.46 -5.60
N ASN A 48 10.60 9.38 -5.19
CA ASN A 48 11.29 10.25 -6.12
C ASN A 48 12.42 9.48 -6.81
N LYS A 49 12.93 10.00 -7.93
CA LYS A 49 14.07 9.39 -8.65
C LYS A 49 15.28 9.14 -7.74
N GLY A 50 15.46 9.94 -6.69
CA GLY A 50 16.50 9.76 -5.67
C GLY A 50 16.38 8.44 -4.91
N ASP A 51 15.17 8.05 -4.51
CA ASP A 51 14.94 6.80 -3.76
C ASP A 51 15.26 5.57 -4.61
N VAL A 52 14.92 5.61 -5.90
CA VAL A 52 15.24 4.54 -6.87
C VAL A 52 16.75 4.42 -7.07
N ARG A 53 17.47 5.56 -7.18
CA ARG A 53 18.93 5.57 -7.33
C ARG A 53 19.60 4.89 -6.13
N SER A 54 19.31 5.35 -4.91
CA SER A 54 19.91 4.79 -3.71
C SER A 54 19.63 3.29 -3.59
N ALA A 55 18.40 2.85 -3.88
CA ALA A 55 18.03 1.44 -3.83
C ALA A 55 18.80 0.59 -4.86
N VAL A 56 18.99 1.08 -6.09
CA VAL A 56 19.81 0.40 -7.11
C VAL A 56 21.25 0.25 -6.62
N LEU A 57 21.84 1.32 -6.10
CA LEU A 57 23.23 1.30 -5.62
C LEU A 57 23.40 0.34 -4.44
N SER A 58 22.49 0.36 -3.45
CA SER A 58 22.53 -0.55 -2.31
C SER A 58 22.43 -2.02 -2.73
N LEU A 59 21.60 -2.36 -3.71
CA LEU A 59 21.50 -3.74 -4.21
C LEU A 59 22.74 -4.17 -5.00
N LEU A 60 23.29 -3.29 -5.84
CA LEU A 60 24.47 -3.61 -6.65
C LEU A 60 25.78 -3.63 -5.84
N LEU A 61 25.79 -3.06 -4.62
CA LEU A 61 26.85 -3.27 -3.64
C LEU A 61 26.93 -4.72 -3.18
N GLU A 62 25.79 -5.40 -3.07
CA GLU A 62 25.74 -6.79 -2.61
C GLU A 62 26.15 -7.76 -3.70
N GLN A 63 25.60 -7.61 -4.91
CA GLN A 63 25.92 -8.46 -6.05
C GLN A 63 25.47 -7.87 -7.39
N PRO A 64 26.06 -8.30 -8.51
CA PRO A 64 25.54 -7.99 -9.84
C PRO A 64 24.11 -8.51 -10.02
N MET A 65 23.25 -7.71 -10.66
CA MET A 65 21.84 -8.06 -10.85
C MET A 65 21.30 -7.66 -12.21
N HIS A 66 20.24 -8.35 -12.66
CA HIS A 66 19.44 -7.92 -13.80
C HIS A 66 18.45 -6.81 -13.40
N GLY A 67 18.07 -5.95 -14.34
CA GLY A 67 17.12 -4.86 -14.06
C GLY A 67 15.78 -5.31 -13.46
N TYR A 68 15.24 -6.45 -13.90
CA TYR A 68 14.01 -7.01 -13.31
C TYR A 68 14.24 -7.63 -11.93
N GLN A 69 15.43 -8.17 -11.67
CA GLN A 69 15.80 -8.66 -10.35
C GLN A 69 15.85 -7.52 -9.35
N ILE A 70 16.43 -6.37 -9.72
CA ILE A 70 16.42 -5.15 -8.91
C ILE A 70 14.99 -4.74 -8.53
N ILE A 71 14.06 -4.71 -9.49
CA ILE A 71 12.65 -4.37 -9.22
C ILE A 71 12.03 -5.32 -8.18
N ARG A 72 12.24 -6.63 -8.37
CA ARG A 72 11.69 -7.66 -7.45
C ARG A 72 12.29 -7.56 -6.06
N GLU A 73 13.60 -7.37 -5.97
CA GLU A 73 14.31 -7.29 -4.70
C GLU A 73 13.86 -6.08 -3.89
N ILE A 74 13.62 -4.93 -4.55
CA ILE A 74 13.06 -3.74 -3.89
C ILE A 74 11.63 -4.00 -3.37
N GLU A 75 10.79 -4.67 -4.16
CA GLU A 75 9.44 -5.06 -3.74
C GLU A 75 9.46 -6.02 -2.55
N GLU A 76 10.34 -7.02 -2.59
CA GLU A 76 10.48 -8.03 -1.54
C GLU A 76 10.99 -7.42 -0.23
N ARG A 77 12.05 -6.62 -0.28
CA ARG A 77 12.63 -5.98 0.91
C ARG A 77 11.75 -4.90 1.52
N SER A 78 10.89 -4.28 0.71
CA SER A 78 9.88 -3.35 1.20
C SER A 78 8.62 -4.05 1.73
N GLY A 79 8.56 -5.39 1.73
CA GLY A 79 7.36 -6.13 2.12
C GLY A 79 6.15 -5.81 1.24
N GLY A 80 6.40 -5.47 -0.02
CA GLY A 80 5.40 -5.05 -1.01
C GLY A 80 4.95 -3.60 -0.88
N SER A 81 5.49 -2.81 0.07
CA SER A 81 5.09 -1.40 0.22
C SER A 81 5.61 -0.51 -0.91
N TRP A 82 6.64 -0.96 -1.64
CA TRP A 82 7.22 -0.22 -2.75
C TRP A 82 7.68 -1.14 -3.88
N LYS A 83 7.05 -0.99 -5.05
CA LYS A 83 7.49 -1.62 -6.29
C LYS A 83 7.82 -0.55 -7.33
N PRO A 84 9.09 -0.26 -7.62
CA PRO A 84 9.45 0.70 -8.64
C PRO A 84 9.06 0.18 -10.03
N SER A 85 8.66 1.08 -10.92
CA SER A 85 8.27 0.68 -12.28
C SER A 85 9.52 0.45 -13.15
N PRO A 86 9.42 -0.37 -14.21
CA PRO A 86 10.46 -0.42 -15.24
C PRO A 86 10.85 0.98 -15.76
N GLY A 87 9.87 1.86 -15.94
CA GLY A 87 10.07 3.24 -16.40
C GLY A 87 10.80 4.15 -15.40
N SER A 88 10.97 3.75 -14.14
CA SER A 88 11.85 4.44 -13.19
C SER A 88 13.21 3.75 -13.07
N VAL A 89 13.27 2.42 -13.05
CA VAL A 89 14.52 1.68 -12.84
C VAL A 89 15.47 1.76 -14.04
N TYR A 90 14.98 1.51 -15.26
CA TYR A 90 15.86 1.46 -16.44
C TYR A 90 16.49 2.82 -16.78
N PRO A 91 15.76 3.96 -16.72
CA PRO A 91 16.39 5.26 -16.88
C PRO A 91 17.40 5.58 -15.78
N THR A 92 17.17 5.14 -14.53
CA THR A 92 18.15 5.31 -13.45
C THR A 92 19.40 4.47 -13.67
N LEU A 93 19.28 3.22 -14.13
CA LEU A 93 20.42 2.39 -14.50
C LEU A 93 21.24 3.01 -15.64
N GLN A 94 20.56 3.59 -16.64
CA GLN A 94 21.23 4.32 -17.71
C GLN A 94 21.99 5.53 -17.15
N LEU A 95 21.34 6.35 -16.31
CA LEU A 95 21.97 7.49 -15.67
C LEU A 95 23.22 7.09 -14.87
N LEU A 96 23.13 6.05 -14.05
CA LEU A 96 24.25 5.54 -13.26
C LEU A 96 25.38 4.97 -14.14
N THR A 97 25.04 4.47 -15.32
CA THR A 97 26.02 4.02 -16.32
C THR A 97 26.71 5.22 -16.98
N ASP A 98 25.94 6.25 -17.34
CA ASP A 98 26.46 7.49 -17.93
C ASP A 98 27.36 8.25 -16.95
N GLU A 99 27.08 8.14 -15.65
CA GLU A 99 27.92 8.67 -14.56
C GLU A 99 29.16 7.81 -14.26
N GLY A 100 29.31 6.63 -14.88
CA GLY A 100 30.44 5.73 -14.64
C GLY A 100 30.38 4.92 -13.34
N LEU A 101 29.28 4.99 -12.59
CA LEU A 101 29.11 4.27 -11.32
C LEU A 101 28.67 2.82 -11.52
N VAL A 102 27.94 2.55 -12.60
CA VAL A 102 27.46 1.22 -12.96
C VAL A 102 28.01 0.84 -14.32
N GLN A 103 28.38 -0.43 -14.47
CA GLN A 103 28.67 -1.03 -15.78
C GLN A 103 27.68 -2.15 -16.07
N SER A 104 27.37 -2.35 -17.35
CA SER A 104 26.49 -3.42 -17.81
C SER A 104 27.25 -4.41 -18.71
N GLU A 105 27.11 -5.69 -18.43
CA GLU A 105 27.54 -6.76 -19.33
C GLU A 105 26.32 -7.44 -19.95
N GLU A 106 26.37 -7.69 -21.25
CA GLU A 106 25.31 -8.40 -21.96
C GLU A 106 25.73 -9.82 -22.28
N SER A 107 24.96 -10.79 -21.78
CA SER A 107 25.16 -12.21 -22.06
C SER A 107 23.82 -12.86 -22.37
N ASN A 108 23.76 -13.63 -23.46
CA ASN A 108 22.55 -14.32 -23.92
C ASN A 108 21.32 -13.39 -24.03
N GLY A 109 21.52 -12.15 -24.48
CA GLY A 109 20.46 -11.14 -24.64
C GLY A 109 19.91 -10.58 -23.32
N ARG A 110 20.61 -10.79 -22.19
CA ARG A 110 20.28 -10.22 -20.89
C ARG A 110 21.41 -9.33 -20.39
N LYS A 111 21.05 -8.12 -19.95
CA LYS A 111 21.97 -7.20 -19.30
C LYS A 111 22.06 -7.47 -17.80
N THR A 112 23.27 -7.66 -17.31
CA THR A 112 23.62 -7.71 -15.89
C THR A 112 24.34 -6.42 -15.54
N TYR A 113 23.89 -5.76 -14.48
CA TYR A 113 24.47 -4.52 -13.98
C TYR A 113 25.35 -4.81 -12.77
N SER A 114 26.46 -4.10 -12.64
CA SER A 114 27.39 -4.20 -11.52
C SER A 114 28.03 -2.84 -11.24
N LEU A 115 28.46 -2.59 -10.01
CA LEU A 115 29.19 -1.37 -9.67
C LEU A 115 30.61 -1.41 -10.24
N THR A 116 31.08 -0.25 -10.71
CA THR A 116 32.50 0.00 -10.98
C THR A 116 33.27 0.15 -9.65
N ALA A 117 34.58 0.39 -9.72
CA ALA A 117 35.35 0.71 -8.51
C ALA A 117 34.84 2.02 -7.87
N GLU A 118 34.71 3.07 -8.69
CA GLU A 118 34.16 4.38 -8.31
C GLU A 118 32.72 4.26 -7.80
N GLY A 119 31.90 3.43 -8.45
CA GLY A 119 30.54 3.14 -8.01
C GLY A 119 30.44 2.48 -6.64
N ARG A 120 31.39 1.61 -6.27
CA ARG A 120 31.42 1.00 -4.94
C ARG A 120 31.76 2.01 -3.85
N GLU A 121 32.71 2.90 -4.10
CA GLU A 121 33.06 3.97 -3.15
C GLU A 121 31.86 4.91 -2.94
N ALA A 122 31.28 5.42 -4.03
CA ALA A 122 30.13 6.31 -3.98
C ALA A 122 28.91 5.65 -3.30
N ALA A 123 28.62 4.38 -3.62
CA ALA A 123 27.52 3.67 -2.99
C ALA A 123 27.78 3.37 -1.51
N GLY A 124 29.04 3.11 -1.13
CA GLY A 124 29.45 2.89 0.26
C GLY A 124 29.29 4.15 1.11
N GLU A 125 29.70 5.31 0.58
CA GLU A 125 29.46 6.62 1.22
C GLU A 125 27.96 6.88 1.36
N GLU A 126 27.19 6.72 0.28
CA GLU A 126 25.75 6.96 0.27
C GLU A 126 24.97 6.05 1.23
N THR A 127 25.35 4.77 1.32
CA THR A 127 24.70 3.79 2.22
C THR A 127 25.13 3.96 3.68
N THR A 128 26.31 4.53 3.93
CA THR A 128 26.74 4.88 5.30
C THR A 128 25.98 6.10 5.82
N GLU A 129 25.68 7.06 4.95
CA GLU A 129 24.94 8.28 5.29
C GLU A 129 23.41 8.10 5.28
N ARG A 130 22.89 7.11 4.56
CA ARG A 130 21.45 6.86 4.41
C ARG A 130 21.10 5.40 4.62
N THR A 131 20.12 5.18 5.49
CA THR A 131 19.42 3.89 5.62
C THR A 131 18.81 3.47 4.27
N ALA A 132 18.83 2.17 3.97
CA ALA A 132 18.32 1.66 2.70
C ALA A 132 16.88 2.15 2.44
N PRO A 133 16.52 2.55 1.20
CA PRO A 133 15.24 3.23 0.97
C PRO A 133 14.00 2.39 1.31
N TRP A 134 14.09 1.06 1.18
CA TRP A 134 13.01 0.13 1.56
C TRP A 134 12.82 0.01 3.08
N GLU A 135 13.84 0.27 3.90
CA GLU A 135 13.71 0.33 5.37
C GLU A 135 13.07 1.66 5.81
N SER A 136 13.37 2.74 5.08
CA SER A 136 12.72 4.04 5.26
C SER A 136 11.25 4.03 4.80
N ALA A 137 10.89 3.21 3.81
CA ALA A 137 9.50 2.99 3.41
C ALA A 137 8.68 2.28 4.50
N GLY A 138 9.31 1.42 5.31
CA GLY A 138 8.71 0.86 6.52
C GLY A 138 8.65 1.86 7.69
N SER A 139 9.66 2.74 7.80
CA SER A 139 9.86 3.64 8.95
C SER A 139 9.16 5.00 8.82
N ARG A 140 8.78 5.42 7.60
CA ARG A 140 7.90 6.57 7.36
C ARG A 140 6.44 6.12 7.42
N ASP A 141 5.95 5.84 8.63
CA ASP A 141 4.51 5.70 8.93
C ASP A 141 3.75 4.62 8.11
N GLY A 142 4.47 3.60 7.59
CA GLY A 142 3.94 2.66 6.60
C GLY A 142 3.40 1.34 7.17
N GLY A 143 3.89 0.88 8.33
CA GLY A 143 3.46 -0.40 8.92
C GLY A 143 1.98 -0.44 9.34
N ARG A 144 1.42 0.71 9.72
CA ARG A 144 -0.02 0.87 10.03
C ARG A 144 -0.86 1.07 8.76
N MET A 145 -0.23 1.53 7.67
CA MET A 145 -0.90 1.99 6.45
C MET A 145 -1.06 0.89 5.39
N THR A 146 -0.46 -0.29 5.55
CA THR A 146 -0.64 -1.44 4.62
C THR A 146 -1.41 -2.61 5.23
N ALA A 147 -1.32 -2.84 6.55
CA ALA A 147 -1.96 -3.99 7.21
C ALA A 147 -3.50 -3.88 7.24
N LEU A 148 -4.03 -2.71 7.62
CA LEU A 148 -5.48 -2.50 7.71
C LEU A 148 -6.17 -2.53 6.33
N PRO A 149 -5.64 -1.86 5.28
CA PRO A 149 -6.21 -1.99 3.94
C PRO A 149 -6.16 -3.43 3.39
N LYS A 150 -5.06 -4.15 3.58
CA LYS A 150 -4.94 -5.56 3.15
C LYS A 150 -5.98 -6.45 3.83
N ALA A 151 -6.10 -6.36 5.16
CA ALA A 151 -7.11 -7.10 5.90
C ALA A 151 -8.53 -6.74 5.45
N GLY A 152 -8.79 -5.46 5.13
CA GLY A 152 -10.06 -5.02 4.57
C GLY A 152 -10.38 -5.64 3.21
N VAL A 153 -9.38 -5.74 2.31
CA VAL A 153 -9.54 -6.39 0.99
C VAL A 153 -9.83 -7.88 1.13
N GLU A 154 -9.08 -8.59 1.98
CA GLU A 154 -9.28 -10.02 2.24
C GLU A 154 -10.69 -10.28 2.81
N LEU A 155 -11.14 -9.45 3.75
CA LEU A 155 -12.50 -9.51 4.31
C LEU A 155 -13.58 -9.27 3.24
N ALA A 156 -13.38 -8.27 2.37
CA ALA A 156 -14.31 -7.97 1.28
C ALA A 156 -14.39 -9.11 0.24
N GLN A 157 -13.25 -9.74 -0.07
CA GLN A 157 -13.21 -10.92 -0.95
C GLN A 157 -13.98 -12.10 -0.36
N ALA A 158 -13.80 -12.38 0.93
CA ALA A 158 -14.55 -13.43 1.62
C ALA A 158 -16.07 -13.15 1.63
N ALA A 159 -16.48 -11.92 1.93
CA ALA A 159 -17.88 -11.52 1.88
C ALA A 159 -18.48 -11.65 0.46
N ALA A 160 -17.74 -11.24 -0.57
CA ALA A 160 -18.16 -11.39 -1.97
C ALA A 160 -18.29 -12.86 -2.39
N GLN A 161 -17.44 -13.75 -1.87
CA GLN A 161 -17.54 -15.18 -2.10
C GLN A 161 -18.84 -15.74 -1.49
N VAL A 162 -19.14 -15.43 -0.23
CA VAL A 162 -20.40 -15.86 0.41
C VAL A 162 -21.61 -15.32 -0.34
N ALA A 163 -21.58 -14.07 -0.81
CA ALA A 163 -22.68 -13.49 -1.58
C ALA A 163 -22.89 -14.20 -2.94
N ARG A 164 -21.83 -14.73 -3.57
CA ARG A 164 -21.90 -15.41 -4.87
C ARG A 164 -22.30 -16.87 -4.77
N THR A 165 -21.83 -17.58 -3.75
CA THR A 165 -21.93 -19.05 -3.68
C THR A 165 -22.65 -19.56 -2.44
N GLY A 166 -22.98 -18.69 -1.49
CA GLY A 166 -23.56 -19.08 -0.21
C GLY A 166 -25.07 -19.32 -0.24
N ASP A 167 -25.54 -20.21 0.63
CA ASP A 167 -26.97 -20.38 0.89
C ASP A 167 -27.52 -19.29 1.84
N LYS A 168 -28.84 -19.32 2.10
CA LYS A 168 -29.53 -18.31 2.90
C LYS A 168 -29.01 -18.25 4.35
N GLU A 169 -28.62 -19.38 4.93
CA GLU A 169 -28.10 -19.44 6.30
C GLU A 169 -26.67 -18.90 6.35
N GLN A 170 -25.83 -19.26 5.37
CA GLN A 170 -24.46 -18.76 5.24
C GLN A 170 -24.42 -17.24 5.02
N VAL A 171 -25.33 -16.70 4.20
CA VAL A 171 -25.44 -15.25 3.99
C VAL A 171 -25.86 -14.54 5.28
N ALA A 172 -26.84 -15.07 6.02
CA ALA A 172 -27.26 -14.49 7.30
C ALA A 172 -26.12 -14.49 8.33
N GLN A 173 -25.38 -15.61 8.44
CA GLN A 173 -24.24 -15.72 9.33
C GLN A 173 -23.11 -14.76 8.96
N ALA A 174 -22.82 -14.58 7.67
CA ALA A 174 -21.81 -13.63 7.21
C ALA A 174 -22.20 -12.17 7.55
N VAL A 175 -23.48 -11.80 7.44
CA VAL A 175 -23.96 -10.48 7.84
C VAL A 175 -23.73 -10.24 9.33
N GLU A 176 -24.03 -11.22 10.19
CA GLU A 176 -23.79 -11.08 11.64
C GLU A 176 -22.30 -10.87 11.96
N ILE A 177 -21.42 -11.61 11.29
CA ILE A 177 -19.95 -11.48 11.47
C ILE A 177 -19.47 -10.09 11.05
N LEU A 178 -19.93 -9.57 9.90
CA LEU A 178 -19.55 -8.25 9.41
C LEU A 178 -20.06 -7.13 10.33
N ASP A 179 -21.26 -7.29 10.89
CA ASP A 179 -21.83 -6.36 11.85
C ASP A 179 -21.04 -6.32 13.16
N ASP A 180 -20.64 -7.47 13.68
CA ASP A 180 -19.81 -7.56 14.88
C ASP A 180 -18.41 -6.96 14.63
N ALA A 181 -17.78 -7.28 13.49
CA ALA A 181 -16.50 -6.70 13.10
C ALA A 181 -16.58 -5.17 13.02
N ARG A 182 -17.63 -4.62 12.38
CA ARG A 182 -17.88 -3.18 12.31
C ARG A 182 -18.00 -2.55 13.70
N ARG A 183 -18.79 -3.14 14.61
CA ARG A 183 -18.94 -2.61 15.98
C ARG A 183 -17.61 -2.61 16.73
N LYS A 184 -16.83 -3.69 16.63
CA LYS A 184 -15.51 -3.80 17.26
C LYS A 184 -14.53 -2.75 16.74
N LEU A 185 -14.53 -2.48 15.43
CA LEU A 185 -13.71 -1.42 14.83
C LEU A 185 -14.10 -0.02 15.34
N TYR A 186 -15.39 0.28 15.45
CA TYR A 186 -15.85 1.56 16.04
C TYR A 186 -15.52 1.68 17.53
N ALA A 187 -15.56 0.58 18.28
CA ALA A 187 -15.21 0.58 19.69
C ALA A 187 -13.74 0.97 19.94
N ILE A 188 -12.83 0.65 19.01
CA ILE A 188 -11.43 1.09 19.05
C ILE A 188 -11.33 2.62 18.99
N LEU A 189 -12.14 3.27 18.14
CA LEU A 189 -12.16 4.73 18.00
C LEU A 189 -12.76 5.45 19.21
N ALA A 190 -13.58 4.75 20.01
CA ALA A 190 -14.21 5.30 21.21
C ALA A 190 -13.32 5.19 22.48
N GLN A 191 -12.20 4.45 22.42
CA GLN A 191 -11.27 4.26 23.53
C GLN A 191 -10.00 5.13 23.45
N GLY A 192 -9.86 5.92 22.36
CA GLY A 192 -8.71 6.77 22.08
C GLY A 192 -9.00 8.26 22.29
#